data_AF-A0A2A2WCU9-F1
#
_entry.id   AF-A0A2A2WCU9-F1
#
_cell.length_a   1.000
_cell.length_b   1.000
_cell.length_c   1.000
_cell.angle_alpha   90.00
_cell.angle_beta   90.00
_cell.angle_gamma   90.00
#
_symmetry.space_group_name_H-M   'P 1'
#
loop_
_entity.id
_entity.type
_entity.pdbx_description
1 polymer ?
#
loop_
_entity_poly.entity_id
_entity_poly.type
_entity_poly.pdbx_seq_one_letter_code
_entity_poly.pdbx_strand_id
1 'polypeptide(L)'
;MNDHDSPALLWAWRLAVVCRKELVQFFRNWILALFMLYSFTMMAYQNATAISRELKHAGLVVIDNDRSKTSRDLIYRFQEPRFQLIEQLENSREGVLRLDDGDAALVLDIPQNFGDDLMNGRHTQLQLQLDGADSARAYLAASYAERIVRQFSTETVRQQFADEPLPIVENDERVWFSPNHEETLFLAIQDLAQHIFLFSILLPASALAREKERGTVEQLLVSPLSPLQIMLGKIVPMVGIILLTSVLSLFLIIEGALALNVRGNIGLFLGVTALFSGAAAGLGIAIASLTRNMGQVGIVSITLMPILFMLSGSDTPPEMMPDALLPVMYLSPLHHYLNAAFGILIKGADITTVWDSILYMAILGGCVFAFSLLRFRQSFR
;
A
#
# COMPACT_ATOMS: atom_id res chain seq x y z
N MET A 1 3.82 -31.24 47.82
CA MET A 1 3.31 -30.12 47.02
C MET A 1 4.36 -29.04 47.16
N ASN A 2 5.30 -28.96 46.21
CA ASN A 2 6.58 -28.25 46.43
C ASN A 2 6.42 -26.73 46.34
N ASP A 3 6.99 -26.06 47.33
CA ASP A 3 6.87 -24.65 47.67
C ASP A 3 7.91 -23.76 46.95
N HIS A 4 8.14 -23.99 45.65
CA HIS A 4 9.26 -23.37 44.90
C HIS A 4 8.91 -22.70 43.56
N ASP A 5 7.63 -22.58 43.20
CA ASP A 5 7.27 -21.78 42.03
C ASP A 5 7.26 -20.31 42.41
N SER A 6 8.33 -19.58 42.05
CA SER A 6 8.33 -18.12 42.17
C SER A 6 7.05 -17.54 41.53
N PRO A 7 6.40 -16.53 42.13
CA PRO A 7 5.11 -16.01 41.66
C PRO A 7 5.16 -15.55 40.19
N ALA A 8 6.33 -15.12 39.73
CA ALA A 8 6.59 -14.77 38.32
C ALA A 8 6.54 -16.00 37.39
N LEU A 9 7.07 -17.14 37.82
CA LEU A 9 7.11 -18.37 37.03
C LEU A 9 5.72 -18.99 36.91
N LEU A 10 4.93 -18.96 37.98
CA LEU A 10 3.51 -19.32 37.93
C LEU A 10 2.70 -18.37 37.02
N TRP A 11 2.99 -17.06 37.07
CA TRP A 11 2.35 -16.06 36.20
C TRP A 11 2.66 -16.32 34.72
N ALA A 12 3.92 -16.60 34.39
CA ALA A 12 4.37 -16.89 33.03
C ALA A 12 3.82 -18.23 32.52
N TRP A 13 3.77 -19.26 33.38
CA TRP A 13 3.19 -20.55 33.03
C TRP A 13 1.69 -20.43 32.71
N ARG A 14 0.93 -19.69 33.52
CA ARG A 14 -0.49 -19.39 33.25
C ARG A 14 -0.66 -18.67 31.91
N LEU A 15 0.17 -17.67 31.62
CA LEU A 15 0.16 -16.97 30.34
C LEU A 15 0.43 -17.92 29.17
N ALA A 16 1.43 -18.79 29.27
CA ALA A 16 1.79 -19.76 28.23
C ALA A 16 0.65 -20.76 27.95
N VAL A 17 -0.05 -21.21 29.00
CA VAL A 17 -1.23 -22.09 28.86
C VAL A 17 -2.35 -21.38 28.08
N VAL A 18 -2.63 -20.10 28.37
CA VAL A 18 -3.61 -19.31 27.62
C VAL A 18 -3.17 -19.12 26.17
N CYS A 19 -1.90 -18.78 25.93
CA CYS A 19 -1.36 -18.64 24.57
C CYS A 19 -1.55 -19.93 23.76
N ARG A 20 -1.24 -21.09 24.36
CA ARG A 20 -1.42 -22.40 23.71
C ARG A 20 -2.88 -22.67 23.39
N LYS A 21 -3.81 -22.36 24.31
CA LYS A 21 -5.25 -22.47 24.07
C LYS A 21 -5.65 -21.66 22.84
N GLU A 22 -5.25 -20.38 22.77
CA GLU A 22 -5.64 -19.48 21.67
C GLU A 22 -5.04 -19.91 20.33
N LEU A 23 -3.78 -20.41 20.29
CA LEU A 23 -3.19 -21.01 19.09
C LEU A 23 -4.00 -22.21 18.60
N VAL A 24 -4.33 -23.15 19.48
CA VAL A 24 -5.14 -24.33 19.11
C VAL A 24 -6.51 -23.90 18.60
N GLN A 25 -7.14 -22.89 19.21
CA GLN A 25 -8.43 -22.39 18.73
C GLN A 25 -8.33 -21.71 17.36
N PHE A 26 -7.24 -21.00 17.07
CA PHE A 26 -7.01 -20.41 15.76
C PHE A 26 -6.87 -21.49 14.69
N PHE A 27 -5.99 -22.48 14.89
CA PHE A 27 -5.79 -23.56 13.91
C PHE A 27 -7.03 -24.44 13.73
N ARG A 28 -7.87 -24.58 14.77
CA ARG A 28 -9.16 -25.27 14.64
C ARG A 28 -10.16 -24.47 13.81
N ASN A 29 -10.03 -23.14 13.75
CA ASN A 29 -10.79 -22.31 12.83
C ASN A 29 -10.12 -22.29 11.45
N TRP A 30 -10.22 -23.42 10.74
CA TRP A 30 -9.54 -23.60 9.45
C TRP A 30 -9.98 -22.58 8.40
N ILE A 31 -11.22 -22.06 8.46
CA ILE A 31 -11.71 -21.03 7.54
C ILE A 31 -10.93 -19.73 7.73
N LEU A 32 -10.75 -19.28 8.98
CA LEU A 32 -10.00 -18.06 9.28
C LEU A 32 -8.51 -18.23 8.96
N ALA A 33 -7.93 -19.40 9.25
CA ALA A 33 -6.55 -19.70 8.92
C ALA A 33 -6.32 -19.77 7.40
N LEU A 34 -7.24 -20.37 6.64
CA LEU A 34 -7.18 -20.42 5.17
C LEU A 34 -7.36 -19.03 4.57
N PHE A 35 -8.30 -18.24 5.09
CA PHE A 35 -8.49 -16.85 4.66
C PHE A 35 -7.22 -16.02 4.89
N MET A 36 -6.59 -16.15 6.06
CA MET A 36 -5.33 -15.49 6.36
C MET A 36 -4.21 -15.94 5.41
N LEU A 37 -4.07 -17.24 5.17
CA LEU A 37 -3.07 -17.75 4.24
C LEU A 37 -3.31 -17.21 2.82
N TYR A 38 -4.56 -17.25 2.34
CA TYR A 38 -4.96 -16.71 1.03
C TYR A 38 -4.65 -15.21 0.91
N SER A 39 -4.98 -14.43 1.93
CA SER A 39 -4.71 -13.00 2.00
C SER A 39 -3.22 -12.67 1.90
N PHE A 40 -2.37 -13.31 2.71
CA PHE A 40 -0.92 -13.06 2.71
C PHE A 40 -0.18 -13.65 1.49
N THR A 41 -0.82 -14.50 0.69
CA THR A 41 -0.20 -15.17 -0.46
C THR A 41 -0.84 -14.76 -1.78
N MET A 42 -1.97 -15.38 -2.13
CA MET A 42 -2.63 -15.23 -3.41
C MET A 42 -3.14 -13.81 -3.62
N MET A 43 -3.80 -13.22 -2.62
CA MET A 43 -4.32 -11.87 -2.71
C MET A 43 -3.19 -10.84 -2.78
N ALA A 44 -2.14 -11.02 -1.97
CA ALA A 44 -0.94 -10.19 -2.02
C ALA A 44 -0.24 -10.23 -3.40
N TYR A 45 -0.09 -11.42 -3.98
CA TYR A 45 0.45 -11.58 -5.33
C TYR A 45 -0.42 -10.89 -6.39
N GLN A 46 -1.74 -11.10 -6.32
CA GLN A 46 -2.68 -10.46 -7.25
C GLN A 46 -2.62 -8.94 -7.13
N ASN A 47 -2.66 -8.37 -5.93
CA ASN A 47 -2.63 -6.92 -5.76
C ASN A 47 -1.30 -6.30 -6.24
N ALA A 48 -0.16 -6.94 -5.95
CA ALA A 48 1.13 -6.46 -6.41
C ALA A 48 1.26 -6.48 -7.96
N THR A 49 0.74 -7.53 -8.60
CA THR A 49 0.80 -7.67 -10.07
C THR A 49 -0.29 -6.90 -10.82
N ALA A 50 -1.50 -6.82 -10.27
CA ALA A 50 -2.67 -6.20 -10.89
C ALA A 50 -2.56 -4.67 -10.95
N ILE A 51 -1.77 -4.06 -10.07
CA ILE A 51 -1.57 -2.61 -9.98
C ILE A 51 -0.22 -2.21 -10.64
N SER A 52 0.33 -3.03 -11.55
CA SER A 52 1.41 -2.54 -12.42
C SER A 52 0.83 -1.53 -13.41
N ARG A 53 0.76 -0.25 -13.01
CA ARG A 53 0.24 0.90 -13.75
C ARG A 53 1.23 1.42 -14.80
N GLU A 54 2.09 0.56 -15.33
CA GLU A 54 2.89 0.93 -16.48
C GLU A 54 2.02 0.86 -17.74
N LEU A 55 1.89 1.98 -18.43
CA LEU A 55 1.30 1.99 -19.77
C LEU A 55 2.17 1.12 -20.68
N LYS A 56 1.64 -0.03 -21.10
CA LYS A 56 2.28 -0.95 -22.02
C LYS A 56 1.35 -1.20 -23.21
N HIS A 57 1.89 -1.07 -24.42
CA HIS A 57 1.17 -1.27 -25.67
C HIS A 57 -0.08 -0.41 -25.81
N ALA A 58 -0.03 0.85 -25.38
CA ALA A 58 -1.12 1.77 -25.67
C ALA A 58 -1.20 2.01 -27.17
N GLY A 59 -2.35 1.65 -27.77
CA GLY A 59 -2.62 1.90 -29.18
C GLY A 59 -2.55 3.39 -29.48
N LEU A 60 -1.59 3.79 -30.29
CA LEU A 60 -1.42 5.16 -30.75
C LEU A 60 -1.89 5.26 -32.20
N VAL A 61 -2.80 6.19 -32.45
CA VAL A 61 -3.19 6.64 -33.78
C VAL A 61 -2.67 8.05 -33.98
N VAL A 62 -2.08 8.32 -35.14
CA VAL A 62 -1.53 9.64 -35.45
C VAL A 62 -2.23 10.23 -36.65
N ILE A 63 -2.61 11.50 -36.56
CA ILE A 63 -3.07 12.31 -37.68
C ILE A 63 -1.99 13.34 -37.97
N ASP A 64 -1.22 13.10 -39.04
CA ASP A 64 -0.12 13.98 -39.46
C ASP A 64 -0.56 14.87 -40.63
N ASN A 65 -1.05 16.07 -40.32
CA ASN A 65 -1.42 17.06 -41.33
C ASN A 65 -0.22 17.84 -41.89
N ASP A 66 0.95 17.76 -41.24
CA ASP A 66 2.16 18.52 -41.62
C ASP A 66 3.06 17.72 -42.57
N ARG A 67 3.16 16.40 -42.34
CA ARG A 67 3.98 15.45 -43.12
C ARG A 67 5.46 15.83 -43.25
N SER A 68 5.95 16.71 -42.38
CA SER A 68 7.31 17.22 -42.39
C SER A 68 8.30 16.23 -41.77
N LYS A 69 9.61 16.54 -41.83
CA LYS A 69 10.62 15.77 -41.11
C LYS A 69 10.45 15.92 -39.59
N THR A 70 10.01 17.09 -39.16
CA THR A 70 9.82 17.47 -37.75
C THR A 70 8.64 16.72 -37.14
N SER A 71 7.52 16.58 -37.87
CA SER A 71 6.38 15.77 -37.41
C SER A 71 6.77 14.29 -37.27
N ARG A 72 7.52 13.74 -38.24
CA ARG A 72 8.00 12.36 -38.20
C ARG A 72 8.96 12.07 -37.05
N ASP A 73 9.85 13.01 -36.70
CA ASP A 73 10.73 12.86 -35.54
C ASP A 73 9.92 12.80 -34.23
N LEU A 74 8.92 13.66 -34.08
CA LEU A 74 8.02 13.62 -32.93
C LEU A 74 7.29 12.27 -32.84
N ILE A 75 6.72 11.79 -33.95
CA ILE A 75 6.02 10.49 -34.01
C ILE A 75 6.97 9.35 -33.63
N TYR A 76 8.21 9.39 -34.12
CA TYR A 76 9.21 8.36 -33.83
C TYR A 76 9.57 8.26 -32.35
N ARG A 77 9.33 9.28 -31.53
CA ARG A 77 9.58 9.24 -30.08
C ARG A 77 8.50 8.48 -29.30
N PHE A 78 7.33 8.27 -29.90
CA PHE A 78 6.30 7.40 -29.34
C PHE A 78 6.61 5.94 -29.70
N GLN A 79 7.51 5.32 -28.92
CA GLN A 79 7.99 3.95 -29.17
C GLN A 79 7.44 2.92 -28.18
N GLU A 80 7.57 1.66 -28.58
CA GLU A 80 7.43 0.51 -27.69
C GLU A 80 8.47 0.58 -26.55
N PRO A 81 8.16 0.03 -25.35
CA PRO A 81 7.00 -0.78 -25.00
C PRO A 81 5.74 0.00 -24.58
N ARG A 82 5.80 1.34 -24.56
CA ARG A 82 4.72 2.18 -24.00
C ARG A 82 3.61 2.47 -25.00
N PHE A 83 3.99 2.86 -26.22
CA PHE A 83 3.07 3.16 -27.30
C PHE A 83 3.32 2.21 -28.46
N GLN A 84 2.24 1.71 -29.06
CA GLN A 84 2.29 0.93 -30.27
C GLN A 84 1.56 1.72 -31.35
N LEU A 85 2.30 2.16 -32.37
CA LEU A 85 1.69 2.87 -33.49
C LEU A 85 0.83 1.88 -34.30
N ILE A 86 -0.48 2.06 -34.24
CA ILE A 86 -1.44 1.21 -34.96
C ILE A 86 -1.53 1.67 -36.41
N GLU A 87 -1.81 2.95 -36.62
CA GLU A 87 -2.10 3.51 -37.93
C GLU A 87 -1.88 5.03 -37.97
N GLN A 88 -1.60 5.54 -39.17
CA GLN A 88 -1.64 6.97 -39.46
C GLN A 88 -2.88 7.29 -40.28
N LEU A 89 -3.75 8.14 -39.75
CA LEU A 89 -5.01 8.52 -40.39
C LEU A 89 -4.92 9.92 -40.99
N GLU A 90 -5.71 10.17 -42.03
CA GLU A 90 -5.81 11.50 -42.65
C GLU A 90 -6.99 12.32 -42.09
N ASN A 91 -7.91 11.69 -41.37
CA ASN A 91 -9.15 12.31 -40.92
C ASN A 91 -9.35 12.21 -39.40
N SER A 92 -9.54 13.36 -38.76
CA SER A 92 -9.75 13.46 -37.31
C SER A 92 -11.00 12.71 -36.83
N ARG A 93 -12.06 12.61 -37.65
CA ARG A 93 -13.27 11.83 -37.29
C ARG A 93 -13.00 10.34 -37.17
N GLU A 94 -12.11 9.81 -37.98
CA GLU A 94 -11.77 8.38 -37.97
C GLU A 94 -10.91 8.03 -36.75
N GLY A 95 -10.07 8.98 -36.30
CA GLY A 95 -9.35 8.86 -35.04
C GLY A 95 -10.29 8.72 -33.83
N VAL A 96 -11.35 9.54 -33.76
CA VAL A 96 -12.34 9.44 -32.66
C VAL A 96 -13.08 8.11 -32.69
N LEU A 97 -13.45 7.59 -33.87
CA LEU A 97 -14.09 6.28 -33.97
C LEU A 97 -13.19 5.16 -33.44
N ARG A 98 -11.88 5.22 -33.68
CA ARG A 98 -10.93 4.24 -33.13
C ARG A 98 -10.76 4.34 -31.61
N LEU A 99 -10.96 5.52 -31.03
CA LEU A 99 -11.05 5.66 -29.57
C LEU A 99 -12.35 5.03 -29.04
N ASP A 100 -13.48 5.30 -29.70
CA ASP A 100 -14.79 4.79 -29.30
C ASP A 100 -14.89 3.25 -29.41
N ASP A 101 -14.24 2.66 -30.41
CA ASP A 101 -14.18 1.20 -30.61
C ASP A 101 -13.18 0.51 -29.66
N GLY A 102 -12.35 1.28 -28.94
CA GLY A 102 -11.35 0.77 -27.98
C GLY A 102 -10.08 0.21 -28.63
N ASP A 103 -9.92 0.35 -29.94
CA ASP A 103 -8.73 -0.07 -30.69
C ASP A 103 -7.53 0.84 -30.41
N ALA A 104 -7.78 2.14 -30.22
CA ALA A 104 -6.76 3.13 -29.87
C ALA A 104 -6.99 3.66 -28.45
N ALA A 105 -5.90 3.83 -27.70
CA ALA A 105 -5.93 4.47 -26.39
C ALA A 105 -5.64 5.98 -26.47
N LEU A 106 -4.92 6.40 -27.52
CA LEU A 106 -4.49 7.77 -27.74
C LEU A 106 -4.52 8.12 -29.24
N VAL A 107 -5.05 9.30 -29.55
CA VAL A 107 -4.96 9.94 -30.86
C VAL A 107 -4.13 11.22 -30.74
N LEU A 108 -3.05 11.30 -31.50
CA LEU A 108 -2.21 12.50 -31.63
C LEU A 108 -2.55 13.22 -32.94
N ASP A 109 -3.05 14.46 -32.85
CA ASP A 109 -3.34 15.31 -34.01
C ASP A 109 -2.28 16.41 -34.12
N ILE A 110 -1.54 16.39 -35.23
CA ILE A 110 -0.48 17.34 -35.57
C ILE A 110 -1.04 18.33 -36.59
N PRO A 111 -1.04 19.65 -36.29
CA PRO A 111 -1.61 20.66 -37.18
C PRO A 111 -0.77 20.85 -38.45
N GLN A 112 -1.37 21.46 -39.47
CA GLN A 112 -0.65 21.88 -40.67
C GLN A 112 0.43 22.92 -40.32
N ASN A 113 1.56 22.89 -41.04
CA ASN A 113 2.70 23.79 -40.86
C ASN A 113 3.41 23.65 -39.49
N PHE A 114 3.20 22.55 -38.75
CA PHE A 114 3.83 22.31 -37.46
C PHE A 114 5.35 22.47 -37.52
N GLY A 115 6.01 21.88 -38.52
CA GLY A 115 7.46 21.98 -38.71
C GLY A 115 7.91 23.41 -39.00
N ASP A 116 7.22 24.10 -39.90
CA ASP A 116 7.58 25.48 -40.28
C ASP A 116 7.35 26.47 -39.13
N ASP A 117 6.25 26.32 -38.39
CA ASP A 117 5.94 27.18 -37.24
C ASP A 117 6.95 26.98 -36.11
N LEU A 118 7.34 25.73 -35.83
CA LEU A 118 8.34 25.42 -34.82
C LEU A 118 9.72 25.97 -35.20
N MET A 119 10.12 25.84 -36.47
CA MET A 119 11.40 26.35 -36.98
C MET A 119 11.48 27.88 -37.00
N ASN A 120 10.33 28.56 -37.09
CA ASN A 120 10.23 30.02 -37.04
C ASN A 120 9.99 30.57 -35.63
N GLY A 121 10.03 29.71 -34.59
CA GLY A 121 9.82 30.12 -33.19
C GLY A 121 8.39 30.56 -32.88
N ARG A 122 7.42 30.16 -33.71
CA ARG A 122 5.99 30.41 -33.46
C ARG A 122 5.43 29.34 -32.52
N HIS A 123 4.46 29.74 -31.71
CA HIS A 123 3.75 28.81 -30.84
C HIS A 123 2.86 27.87 -31.67
N THR A 124 3.07 26.57 -31.49
CA THR A 124 2.27 25.50 -32.13
C THR A 124 1.50 24.75 -31.03
N GLN A 125 0.33 24.21 -31.38
CA GLN A 125 -0.49 23.42 -30.47
C GLN A 125 -0.63 22.01 -31.03
N LEU A 126 -0.38 21.01 -30.20
CA LEU A 126 -0.67 19.62 -30.49
C LEU A 126 -1.93 19.22 -29.74
N GLN A 127 -2.79 18.45 -30.37
CA GLN A 127 -3.98 17.92 -29.70
C GLN A 127 -3.78 16.44 -29.40
N LEU A 128 -4.02 16.09 -28.13
CA LEU A 128 -4.03 14.71 -27.65
C LEU A 128 -5.46 14.37 -27.25
N GLN A 129 -6.03 13.34 -27.87
CA GLN A 129 -7.37 12.83 -27.55
C GLN A 129 -7.23 11.41 -26.98
N LEU A 130 -7.93 11.13 -25.89
CA LEU A 130 -7.74 9.92 -25.09
C LEU A 130 -9.09 9.26 -24.83
N ASP A 131 -9.11 7.92 -24.82
CA ASP A 131 -10.28 7.18 -24.33
C ASP A 131 -10.36 7.29 -22.80
N GLY A 132 -11.43 7.92 -22.31
CA GLY A 132 -11.68 8.14 -20.88
C GLY A 132 -12.33 6.96 -20.15
N ALA A 133 -12.70 5.87 -20.84
CA ALA A 133 -13.35 4.72 -20.21
C ALA A 133 -12.48 4.07 -19.11
N ASP A 134 -11.17 4.01 -19.33
CA ASP A 134 -10.16 3.70 -18.30
C ASP A 134 -9.39 4.98 -17.94
N SER A 135 -9.99 5.77 -17.03
CA SER A 135 -9.42 7.04 -16.56
C SER A 135 -7.97 6.94 -16.06
N ALA A 136 -7.55 5.81 -15.48
CA ALA A 136 -6.20 5.61 -14.99
C ALA A 136 -5.22 5.44 -16.16
N ARG A 137 -5.57 4.60 -17.15
CA ARG A 137 -4.76 4.43 -18.37
C ARG A 137 -4.70 5.70 -19.20
N ALA A 138 -5.82 6.40 -19.35
CA ALA A 138 -5.91 7.67 -20.05
C ALA A 138 -4.98 8.73 -19.44
N TYR A 139 -4.99 8.83 -18.10
CA TYR A 139 -4.11 9.76 -17.38
C TYR A 139 -2.64 9.42 -17.56
N LEU A 140 -2.28 8.13 -17.49
CA LEU A 140 -0.91 7.69 -17.73
C LEU A 140 -0.47 8.00 -19.17
N ALA A 141 -1.29 7.66 -20.16
CA ALA A 141 -1.02 7.97 -21.57
C ALA A 141 -0.83 9.47 -21.80
N ALA A 142 -1.67 10.32 -21.20
CA ALA A 142 -1.53 11.77 -21.24
C ALA A 142 -0.18 12.24 -20.67
N SER A 143 0.17 11.78 -19.46
CA SER A 143 1.39 12.17 -18.76
C SER A 143 2.66 11.75 -19.53
N TYR A 144 2.67 10.53 -20.07
CA TYR A 144 3.77 10.05 -20.91
C TYR A 144 3.88 10.86 -22.22
N ALA A 145 2.76 11.12 -22.88
CA ALA A 145 2.73 11.91 -24.12
C ALA A 145 3.21 13.35 -23.89
N GLU A 146 2.75 14.00 -22.82
CA GLU A 146 3.18 15.35 -22.44
C GLU A 146 4.69 15.41 -22.19
N ARG A 147 5.25 14.42 -21.49
CA ARG A 147 6.70 14.34 -21.26
C ARG A 147 7.49 14.19 -22.56
N ILE A 148 7.02 13.35 -23.49
CA ILE A 148 7.65 13.17 -24.82
C ILE A 148 7.61 14.49 -25.60
N VAL A 149 6.46 15.15 -25.67
CA VAL A 149 6.28 16.42 -26.38
C VAL A 149 7.15 17.53 -25.77
N ARG A 150 7.20 17.62 -24.44
CA ARG A 150 8.04 18.61 -23.74
C ARG A 150 9.52 18.38 -24.00
N GLN A 151 9.99 17.13 -23.98
CA GLN A 151 11.37 16.79 -24.29
C GLN A 151 11.71 17.15 -25.75
N PHE A 152 10.84 16.78 -26.70
CA PHE A 152 10.99 17.13 -28.13
C PHE A 152 11.06 18.66 -28.35
N SER A 153 10.15 19.41 -27.74
CA SER A 153 10.14 20.88 -27.83
C SER A 153 11.46 21.49 -27.32
N THR A 154 11.95 21.02 -26.17
CA THR A 154 13.18 21.54 -25.56
C THR A 154 14.42 21.24 -26.43
N GLU A 155 14.51 20.03 -26.99
CA GLU A 155 15.61 19.63 -27.88
C GLU A 155 15.57 20.39 -29.22
N THR A 156 14.39 20.59 -29.80
CA THR A 156 14.24 21.28 -31.09
C THR A 156 14.58 22.77 -30.98
N VAL A 157 14.15 23.43 -29.89
CA VAL A 157 14.52 24.82 -29.61
C VAL A 157 16.04 24.96 -29.40
N ARG A 158 16.67 23.99 -28.73
CA ARG A 158 18.13 23.97 -28.51
C ARG A 158 18.92 23.81 -29.81
N GLN A 159 18.46 22.99 -30.76
CA GLN A 159 19.18 22.78 -32.02
C GLN A 159 19.06 23.98 -32.97
N GLN A 160 17.95 24.72 -32.92
CA GLN A 160 17.63 25.76 -33.90
C GLN A 160 17.98 27.18 -33.45
N PHE A 161 17.93 27.49 -32.14
CA PHE A 161 18.08 28.85 -31.61
C PHE A 161 19.31 29.07 -30.72
N ALA A 162 20.23 28.10 -30.64
CA ALA A 162 21.42 28.20 -29.79
C ALA A 162 22.58 28.96 -30.45
N ASP A 163 22.52 30.30 -30.43
CA ASP A 163 23.71 31.16 -30.37
C ASP A 163 23.93 31.76 -28.95
N GLU A 164 22.92 31.72 -28.08
CA GLU A 164 23.06 32.00 -26.64
C GLU A 164 22.56 30.80 -25.81
N PRO A 165 23.31 30.36 -24.79
CA PRO A 165 22.89 29.28 -23.92
C PRO A 165 21.74 29.78 -23.05
N LEU A 166 20.50 29.44 -23.42
CA LEU A 166 19.37 29.54 -22.51
C LEU A 166 19.72 28.73 -21.25
N PRO A 167 19.65 29.32 -20.04
CA PRO A 167 19.90 28.59 -18.81
C PRO A 167 18.76 27.58 -18.61
N ILE A 168 19.01 26.35 -19.03
CA ILE A 168 18.13 25.21 -18.80
C ILE A 168 18.55 24.61 -17.47
N VAL A 169 17.61 24.55 -16.54
CA VAL A 169 17.76 23.72 -15.34
C VAL A 169 17.58 22.28 -15.81
N GLU A 170 18.69 21.60 -16.10
CA GLU A 170 18.69 20.15 -16.25
C GLU A 170 18.35 19.55 -14.88
N ASN A 171 17.10 19.11 -14.74
CA ASN A 171 16.69 18.29 -13.62
C ASN A 171 17.21 16.87 -13.89
N ASP A 172 18.46 16.61 -13.48
CA ASP A 172 19.02 15.26 -13.44
C ASP A 172 18.34 14.51 -12.28
N GLU A 173 17.11 14.04 -12.53
CA GLU A 173 16.33 13.24 -11.59
C GLU A 173 17.01 11.89 -11.39
N ARG A 174 17.94 11.85 -10.44
CA ARG A 174 18.48 10.59 -9.93
C ARG A 174 17.47 9.99 -8.97
N VAL A 175 16.75 8.98 -9.44
CA VAL A 175 16.01 8.06 -8.56
C VAL A 175 17.05 7.12 -7.94
N TRP A 176 17.31 7.27 -6.64
CA TRP A 176 18.37 6.52 -5.92
C TRP A 176 18.00 5.06 -5.65
N PHE A 177 16.73 4.71 -5.79
CA PHE A 177 16.21 3.37 -5.66
C PHE A 177 15.75 2.93 -7.10
N SER A 178 15.53 1.64 -7.37
CA SER A 178 15.55 1.07 -8.73
C SER A 178 14.39 1.48 -9.70
N PRO A 179 14.66 2.00 -10.92
CA PRO A 179 13.62 2.54 -11.83
C PRO A 179 12.55 1.58 -12.38
N ASN A 180 12.76 0.27 -12.41
CA ASN A 180 11.86 -0.69 -13.08
C ASN A 180 11.06 -1.62 -12.14
N HIS A 181 11.28 -1.57 -10.82
CA HIS A 181 10.63 -2.50 -9.85
C HIS A 181 10.12 -1.81 -8.58
N GLU A 182 10.28 -0.48 -8.48
CA GLU A 182 9.91 0.27 -7.27
C GLU A 182 8.42 0.28 -7.00
N GLU A 183 7.61 0.54 -8.02
CA GLU A 183 6.15 0.65 -7.85
C GLU A 183 5.59 -0.69 -7.36
N THR A 184 5.98 -1.80 -7.99
CA THR A 184 5.54 -3.15 -7.59
C THR A 184 6.01 -3.51 -6.17
N LEU A 185 7.26 -3.16 -5.80
CA LEU A 185 7.76 -3.41 -4.44
C LEU A 185 7.06 -2.55 -3.39
N PHE A 186 6.84 -1.28 -3.70
CA PHE A 186 6.09 -0.36 -2.84
C PHE A 186 4.67 -0.89 -2.60
N LEU A 187 3.96 -1.25 -3.66
CA LEU A 187 2.61 -1.82 -3.60
C LEU A 187 2.57 -3.15 -2.86
N ALA A 188 3.54 -4.04 -3.07
CA ALA A 188 3.62 -5.31 -2.36
C ALA A 188 3.84 -5.13 -0.86
N ILE A 189 4.70 -4.17 -0.45
CA ILE A 189 4.94 -3.86 0.96
C ILE A 189 3.73 -3.17 1.58
N GLN A 190 3.09 -2.26 0.84
CA GLN A 190 1.85 -1.60 1.26
C GLN A 190 0.74 -2.63 1.52
N ASP A 191 0.55 -3.56 0.58
CA ASP A 191 -0.45 -4.63 0.70
C ASP A 191 -0.12 -5.57 1.87
N LEU A 192 1.14 -5.94 2.05
CA LEU A 192 1.59 -6.71 3.21
C LEU A 192 1.24 -5.97 4.52
N ALA A 193 1.51 -4.67 4.59
CA ALA A 193 1.18 -3.85 5.75
C ALA A 193 -0.33 -3.75 5.99
N GLN A 194 -1.14 -3.67 4.93
CA GLN A 194 -2.60 -3.69 5.01
C GLN A 194 -3.12 -5.00 5.60
N HIS A 195 -2.59 -6.13 5.15
CA HIS A 195 -2.96 -7.44 5.69
C HIS A 195 -2.52 -7.60 7.15
N ILE A 196 -1.30 -7.16 7.49
CA ILE A 196 -0.84 -7.12 8.89
C ILE A 196 -1.80 -6.31 9.74
N PHE A 197 -2.20 -5.12 9.30
CA PHE A 197 -3.13 -4.27 10.03
C PHE A 197 -4.50 -4.94 10.23
N LEU A 198 -5.08 -5.46 9.15
CA LEU A 198 -6.36 -6.16 9.17
C LEU A 198 -6.36 -7.31 10.17
N PHE A 199 -5.39 -8.22 10.08
CA PHE A 199 -5.35 -9.40 10.94
C PHE A 199 -4.91 -9.07 12.38
N SER A 200 -4.10 -8.03 12.58
CA SER A 200 -3.75 -7.55 13.93
C SER A 200 -4.98 -7.12 14.72
N ILE A 201 -6.02 -6.62 14.05
CA ILE A 201 -7.28 -6.23 14.68
C ILE A 201 -8.25 -7.41 14.70
N LEU A 202 -8.44 -8.08 13.56
CA LEU A 202 -9.48 -9.09 13.36
C LEU A 202 -9.27 -10.36 14.20
N LEU A 203 -8.02 -10.83 14.34
CA LEU A 203 -7.72 -12.05 15.09
C LEU A 203 -8.09 -11.94 16.58
N PRO A 204 -7.56 -10.96 17.35
CA PRO A 204 -7.94 -10.81 18.75
C PRO A 204 -9.40 -10.40 18.92
N ALA A 205 -9.96 -9.58 18.02
CA ALA A 205 -11.36 -9.19 18.08
C ALA A 205 -12.31 -10.40 17.92
N SER A 206 -12.05 -11.23 16.91
CA SER A 206 -12.85 -12.44 16.65
C SER A 206 -12.71 -13.46 17.78
N ALA A 207 -11.52 -13.61 18.38
CA ALA A 207 -11.31 -14.49 19.52
C ALA A 207 -12.19 -14.09 20.72
N LEU A 208 -12.25 -12.79 21.04
CA LEU A 208 -13.09 -12.28 22.13
C LEU A 208 -14.59 -12.33 21.79
N ALA A 209 -14.98 -11.95 20.57
CA ALA A 209 -16.37 -12.02 20.14
C ALA A 209 -16.91 -13.46 20.17
N ARG A 210 -16.09 -14.44 19.78
CA ARG A 210 -16.43 -15.88 19.87
C ARG A 210 -16.74 -16.32 21.29
N GLU A 211 -15.98 -15.83 22.25
CA GLU A 211 -16.18 -16.18 23.66
C GLU A 211 -17.46 -15.55 24.19
N LYS A 212 -17.78 -14.32 23.77
CA LYS A 212 -19.05 -13.66 24.08
C LYS A 212 -20.24 -14.44 23.52
N GLU A 213 -20.20 -14.82 22.24
CA GLU A 213 -21.25 -15.62 21.60
C GLU A 213 -21.48 -16.97 22.29
N ARG A 214 -20.40 -17.61 22.75
CA ARG A 214 -20.46 -18.92 23.41
C ARG A 214 -20.74 -18.84 24.91
N GLY A 215 -20.85 -17.65 25.48
CA GLY A 215 -21.03 -17.45 26.92
C GLY A 215 -19.83 -17.88 27.77
N THR A 216 -18.66 -18.11 27.18
CA THR A 216 -17.47 -18.59 27.91
C THR A 216 -16.69 -17.46 28.59
N VAL A 217 -17.13 -16.21 28.45
CA VAL A 217 -16.43 -15.08 29.08
C VAL A 217 -16.58 -15.09 30.60
N GLU A 218 -17.76 -15.46 31.12
CA GLU A 218 -17.99 -15.59 32.56
C GLU A 218 -17.07 -16.64 33.20
N GLN A 219 -16.80 -17.73 32.47
CA GLN A 219 -15.86 -18.77 32.88
C GLN A 219 -14.41 -18.26 32.95
N LEU A 220 -14.03 -17.32 32.08
CA LEU A 220 -12.71 -16.68 32.15
C LEU A 220 -12.58 -15.73 33.35
N LEU A 221 -13.67 -15.08 33.76
CA LEU A 221 -13.68 -14.14 34.88
C LEU A 221 -13.52 -14.81 36.24
N VAL A 222 -14.04 -16.03 36.39
CA VAL A 222 -13.88 -16.82 37.62
C VAL A 222 -12.57 -17.60 37.66
N SER A 223 -11.79 -17.59 36.57
CA SER A 223 -10.48 -18.22 36.54
C SER A 223 -9.45 -17.40 37.33
N PRO A 224 -8.39 -18.01 37.89
CA PRO A 224 -7.35 -17.31 38.65
C PRO A 224 -6.37 -16.57 37.71
N LEU A 225 -6.88 -15.88 36.69
CA LEU A 225 -6.13 -15.12 35.71
C LEU A 225 -6.41 -13.62 35.88
N SER A 226 -5.36 -12.82 35.83
CA SER A 226 -5.51 -11.37 35.78
C SER A 226 -6.05 -10.92 34.40
N PRO A 227 -6.80 -9.80 34.31
CA PRO A 227 -7.25 -9.25 33.02
C PRO A 227 -6.10 -9.04 32.03
N LEU A 228 -4.93 -8.66 32.53
CA LEU A 228 -3.73 -8.48 31.71
C LEU A 228 -3.23 -9.81 31.13
N GLN A 229 -3.22 -10.90 31.92
CA GLN A 229 -2.86 -12.23 31.42
C GLN A 229 -3.83 -12.74 30.36
N ILE A 230 -5.13 -12.48 30.52
CA ILE A 230 -6.14 -12.86 29.53
C ILE A 230 -5.90 -12.10 28.23
N MET A 231 -5.70 -10.77 28.29
CA MET A 231 -5.44 -9.96 27.11
C MET A 231 -4.13 -10.35 26.43
N LEU A 232 -3.00 -10.39 27.16
CA LEU A 232 -1.71 -10.78 26.59
C LEU A 232 -1.75 -12.20 26.04
N GLY A 233 -2.44 -13.12 26.72
CA GLY A 233 -2.61 -14.49 26.26
C GLY A 233 -3.39 -14.62 24.95
N LYS A 234 -4.17 -13.60 24.57
CA LYS A 234 -4.83 -13.50 23.27
C LYS A 234 -3.95 -12.79 22.23
N ILE A 235 -3.24 -11.74 22.62
CA ILE A 235 -2.44 -10.92 21.70
C ILE A 235 -1.18 -11.65 21.25
N VAL A 236 -0.37 -12.13 22.19
CA VAL A 236 0.94 -12.76 21.92
C VAL A 236 0.86 -13.89 20.86
N PRO A 237 -0.07 -14.86 20.95
CA PRO A 237 -0.14 -15.91 19.93
C PRO A 237 -0.58 -15.38 18.57
N MET A 238 -1.47 -14.38 18.51
CA MET A 238 -1.91 -13.79 17.24
C MET A 238 -0.79 -12.99 16.58
N VAL A 239 -0.01 -12.23 17.37
CA VAL A 239 1.20 -11.56 16.89
C VAL A 239 2.18 -12.59 16.32
N GLY A 240 2.41 -13.71 17.01
CA GLY A 240 3.27 -14.79 16.50
C GLY A 240 2.81 -15.35 15.14
N ILE A 241 1.49 -15.56 14.96
CA ILE A 241 0.92 -16.00 13.68
C ILE A 241 1.12 -14.94 12.60
N ILE A 242 0.87 -13.66 12.91
CA ILE A 242 1.06 -12.55 11.95
C ILE A 242 2.52 -12.44 11.53
N LEU A 243 3.47 -12.55 12.46
CA LEU A 243 4.89 -12.55 12.13
C LEU A 243 5.25 -13.72 11.21
N LEU A 244 4.76 -14.93 11.52
CA LEU A 244 4.98 -16.10 10.68
C LEU A 244 4.44 -15.92 9.26
N THR A 245 3.21 -15.42 9.10
CA THR A 245 2.64 -15.19 7.77
C THR A 245 3.27 -14.01 7.05
N SER A 246 3.76 -13.01 7.77
CA SER A 246 4.52 -11.90 7.19
C SER A 246 5.84 -12.38 6.61
N VAL A 247 6.58 -13.22 7.36
CA VAL A 247 7.79 -13.90 6.86
C VAL A 247 7.46 -14.75 5.63
N LEU A 248 6.37 -15.53 5.68
CA LEU A 248 5.95 -16.35 4.56
C LEU A 248 5.66 -15.51 3.31
N SER A 249 4.96 -14.39 3.47
CA SER A 249 4.64 -13.47 2.39
C SER A 249 5.89 -12.81 1.80
N LEU A 250 6.82 -12.34 2.65
CA LEU A 250 8.10 -11.79 2.22
C LEU A 250 8.89 -12.79 1.36
N PHE A 251 9.08 -14.02 1.84
CA PHE A 251 9.92 -14.99 1.13
C PHE A 251 9.22 -15.65 -0.06
N LEU A 252 7.95 -16.04 0.07
CA LEU A 252 7.26 -16.75 -1.01
C LEU A 252 6.76 -15.81 -2.11
N ILE A 253 6.25 -14.64 -1.74
CA ILE A 253 5.60 -13.73 -2.68
C ILE A 253 6.58 -12.65 -3.12
N ILE A 254 7.12 -11.86 -2.20
CA ILE A 254 7.94 -10.69 -2.56
C ILE A 254 9.29 -11.13 -3.16
N GLU A 255 10.08 -11.91 -2.45
CA GLU A 255 11.38 -12.40 -2.96
C GLU A 255 11.22 -13.57 -3.93
N GLY A 256 10.25 -14.46 -3.70
CA GLY A 256 10.03 -15.65 -4.51
C GLY A 256 9.28 -15.38 -5.81
N ALA A 257 7.96 -15.18 -5.73
CA ALA A 257 7.09 -15.07 -6.89
C ALA A 257 7.30 -13.79 -7.71
N LEU A 258 7.59 -12.66 -7.04
CA LEU A 258 7.79 -11.36 -7.68
C LEU A 258 9.27 -11.05 -7.97
N ALA A 259 10.20 -11.88 -7.48
CA ALA A 259 11.65 -11.70 -7.64
C ALA A 259 12.15 -10.31 -7.19
N LEU A 260 11.52 -9.72 -6.17
CA LEU A 260 11.85 -8.40 -5.66
C LEU A 260 12.86 -8.50 -4.52
N ASN A 261 13.93 -7.71 -4.59
CA ASN A 261 14.98 -7.71 -3.58
C ASN A 261 14.63 -6.78 -2.42
N VAL A 262 14.38 -7.36 -1.26
CA VAL A 262 14.27 -6.63 0.01
C VAL A 262 15.68 -6.31 0.52
N ARG A 263 15.95 -5.03 0.83
CA ARG A 263 17.30 -4.57 1.22
C ARG A 263 17.52 -4.55 2.74
N GLY A 264 16.44 -4.58 3.52
CA GLY A 264 16.45 -4.33 4.95
C GLY A 264 16.71 -5.52 5.86
N ASN A 265 16.91 -5.21 7.15
CA ASN A 265 16.99 -6.22 8.19
C ASN A 265 15.60 -6.77 8.54
N ILE A 266 15.35 -8.03 8.17
CA ILE A 266 14.08 -8.73 8.42
C ILE A 266 13.78 -8.81 9.93
N GLY A 267 14.80 -9.00 10.79
CA GLY A 267 14.61 -9.03 12.24
C GLY A 267 14.10 -7.69 12.80
N LEU A 268 14.63 -6.57 12.30
CA LEU A 268 14.14 -5.23 12.67
C LEU A 268 12.70 -5.02 12.20
N PHE A 269 12.40 -5.40 10.95
CA PHE A 269 11.04 -5.37 10.41
C PHE A 269 10.07 -6.16 11.31
N LEU A 270 10.41 -7.41 11.65
CA LEU A 270 9.58 -8.24 12.51
C LEU A 270 9.40 -7.65 13.92
N GLY A 271 10.41 -6.99 14.47
CA GLY A 271 10.31 -6.27 15.75
C GLY A 271 9.30 -5.12 15.68
N VAL A 272 9.38 -4.31 14.61
CA VAL A 272 8.44 -3.21 14.34
C VAL A 272 7.02 -3.74 14.10
N THR A 273 6.88 -4.79 13.29
CA THR A 273 5.60 -5.48 13.06
C THR A 273 5.01 -6.05 14.35
N ALA A 274 5.83 -6.63 15.23
CA ALA A 274 5.35 -7.16 16.50
C ALA A 274 4.79 -6.06 17.41
N LEU A 275 5.49 -4.92 17.49
CA LEU A 275 5.04 -3.75 18.24
C LEU A 275 3.75 -3.18 17.67
N PHE A 276 3.67 -3.02 16.35
CA PHE A 276 2.48 -2.57 15.65
C PHE A 276 1.29 -3.51 15.88
N SER A 277 1.48 -4.81 15.67
CA SER A 277 0.43 -5.81 15.84
C SER A 277 -0.07 -5.86 17.28
N GLY A 278 0.80 -5.68 18.27
CA GLY A 278 0.40 -5.53 19.68
C GLY A 278 -0.47 -4.30 19.92
N ALA A 279 -0.10 -3.15 19.34
CA ALA A 279 -0.86 -1.92 19.42
C ALA A 279 -2.25 -2.04 18.76
N ALA A 280 -2.27 -2.54 17.52
CA ALA A 280 -3.49 -2.75 16.74
C ALA A 280 -4.41 -3.82 17.39
N ALA A 281 -3.84 -4.85 18.02
CA ALA A 281 -4.62 -5.83 18.77
C ALA A 281 -5.40 -5.19 19.93
N GLY A 282 -4.88 -4.13 20.54
CA GLY A 282 -5.61 -3.32 21.52
C GLY A 282 -6.89 -2.72 20.95
N LEU A 283 -6.85 -2.16 19.72
CA LEU A 283 -8.04 -1.69 18.99
C LEU A 283 -9.00 -2.84 18.72
N GLY A 284 -8.51 -4.01 18.29
CA GLY A 284 -9.33 -5.19 18.06
C GLY A 284 -10.10 -5.64 19.30
N ILE A 285 -9.44 -5.69 20.46
CA ILE A 285 -10.11 -6.00 21.73
C ILE A 285 -11.13 -4.90 22.11
N ALA A 286 -10.81 -3.63 21.86
CA ALA A 286 -11.74 -2.53 22.13
C ALA A 286 -13.01 -2.63 21.24
N ILE A 287 -12.86 -2.92 19.95
CA ILE A 287 -13.98 -3.19 19.03
C ILE A 287 -14.79 -4.37 19.55
N ALA A 288 -14.13 -5.49 19.86
CA ALA A 288 -14.81 -6.67 20.37
C ALA A 288 -15.51 -6.43 21.71
N SER A 289 -15.02 -5.51 22.54
CA SER A 289 -15.69 -5.10 23.79
C SER A 289 -17.03 -4.41 23.53
N LEU A 290 -17.17 -3.66 22.44
CA LEU A 290 -18.39 -2.94 22.06
C LEU A 290 -19.39 -3.81 21.28
N THR A 291 -18.92 -4.89 20.65
CA THR A 291 -19.75 -5.82 19.88
C THR A 291 -20.24 -7.00 20.70
N ARG A 292 -21.31 -7.64 20.23
CA ARG A 292 -21.93 -8.84 20.84
C ARG A 292 -21.54 -10.15 20.14
N ASN A 293 -21.24 -10.08 18.84
CA ASN A 293 -21.01 -11.27 18.00
C ASN A 293 -19.96 -10.98 16.90
N MET A 294 -19.47 -12.03 16.25
CA MET A 294 -18.47 -11.97 15.19
C MET A 294 -18.94 -11.17 13.98
N GLY A 295 -20.23 -11.26 13.64
CA GLY A 295 -20.82 -10.51 12.53
C GLY A 295 -20.68 -9.00 12.74
N GLN A 296 -20.92 -8.52 13.96
CA GLN A 296 -20.74 -7.12 14.33
C GLN A 296 -19.26 -6.70 14.32
N VAL A 297 -18.33 -7.57 14.75
CA VAL A 297 -16.89 -7.32 14.59
C VAL A 297 -16.55 -7.14 13.11
N GLY A 298 -17.09 -8.00 12.23
CA GLY A 298 -16.91 -7.89 10.78
C GLY A 298 -17.44 -6.56 10.23
N ILE A 299 -18.66 -6.15 10.59
CA ILE A 299 -19.27 -4.89 10.15
C ILE A 299 -18.46 -3.68 10.64
N VAL A 300 -18.04 -3.65 11.91
CA VAL A 300 -17.22 -2.55 12.40
C VAL A 300 -15.86 -2.52 11.69
N SER A 301 -15.27 -3.69 11.44
CA SER A 301 -13.97 -3.78 10.75
C SER A 301 -14.07 -3.31 9.29
N ILE A 302 -15.08 -3.77 8.53
CA ILE A 302 -15.23 -3.38 7.12
C ILE A 302 -15.51 -1.88 6.96
N THR A 303 -16.17 -1.25 7.94
CA THR A 303 -16.42 0.20 7.92
C THR A 303 -15.20 1.01 8.39
N LEU A 304 -14.53 0.59 9.46
CA LEU A 304 -13.47 1.40 10.09
C LEU A 304 -12.09 1.22 9.44
N MET A 305 -11.77 0.00 8.98
CA MET A 305 -10.44 -0.31 8.44
C MET A 305 -10.07 0.55 7.22
N PRO A 306 -10.95 0.74 6.20
CA PRO A 306 -10.61 1.60 5.06
C PRO A 306 -10.32 3.05 5.49
N ILE A 307 -11.11 3.59 6.43
CA ILE A 307 -10.92 4.96 6.93
C ILE A 307 -9.56 5.11 7.61
N LEU A 308 -9.20 4.16 8.49
CA LEU A 308 -7.90 4.19 9.19
C LEU A 308 -6.73 3.98 8.24
N PHE A 309 -6.92 3.19 7.17
CA PHE A 309 -5.92 2.97 6.15
C PHE A 309 -5.73 4.21 5.27
N MET A 310 -6.80 4.86 4.82
CA MET A 310 -6.72 6.14 4.10
C MET A 310 -6.05 7.23 4.96
N LEU A 311 -6.38 7.29 6.26
CA LEU A 311 -5.78 8.23 7.21
C LEU A 311 -4.31 7.92 7.52
N SER A 312 -3.79 6.75 7.13
CA SER A 312 -2.39 6.39 7.42
C SER A 312 -1.36 7.11 6.55
N GLY A 313 -1.81 7.77 5.47
CA GLY A 313 -0.92 8.40 4.49
C GLY A 313 -0.47 7.47 3.36
N SER A 314 -0.84 6.18 3.36
CA SER A 314 -0.49 5.25 2.29
C SER A 314 -1.30 5.46 1.01
N ASP A 315 -2.64 5.49 1.13
CA ASP A 315 -3.55 5.65 -0.01
C ASP A 315 -3.79 7.12 -0.36
N THR A 316 -3.79 7.98 0.65
CA THR A 316 -3.96 9.43 0.50
C THR A 316 -2.67 10.09 0.94
N PRO A 317 -1.81 10.53 0.00
CA PRO A 317 -0.57 11.22 0.35
C PRO A 317 -0.85 12.44 1.25
N PRO A 318 0.01 12.76 2.24
CA PRO A 318 -0.18 13.88 3.15
C PRO A 318 -0.40 15.22 2.43
N GLU A 319 0.20 15.38 1.24
CA GLU A 319 0.10 16.58 0.40
C GLU A 319 -1.31 16.77 -0.19
N MET A 320 -2.09 15.69 -0.27
CA MET A 320 -3.48 15.69 -0.74
C MET A 320 -4.49 15.78 0.41
N MET A 321 -4.03 15.71 1.67
CA MET A 321 -4.92 15.78 2.83
C MET A 321 -5.32 17.23 3.14
N PRO A 322 -6.60 17.49 3.45
CA PRO A 322 -6.99 18.76 4.06
C PRO A 322 -6.20 19.05 5.34
N ASP A 323 -5.87 20.32 5.59
CA ASP A 323 -5.07 20.74 6.75
C ASP A 323 -5.60 20.22 8.10
N ALA A 324 -6.92 20.04 8.22
CA ALA A 324 -7.57 19.53 9.43
C ALA A 324 -7.29 18.03 9.69
N LEU A 325 -7.01 17.24 8.65
CA LEU A 325 -6.79 15.79 8.77
C LEU A 325 -5.31 15.44 8.97
N LEU A 326 -4.38 16.31 8.55
CA LEU A 326 -2.95 16.12 8.73
C LEU A 326 -2.53 15.85 10.20
N PRO A 327 -3.00 16.59 11.23
CA PRO A 327 -2.67 16.26 12.62
C PRO A 327 -3.27 14.94 13.10
N VAL A 328 -4.42 14.53 12.52
CA VAL A 328 -5.09 13.27 12.88
C VAL A 328 -4.33 12.06 12.31
N MET A 329 -3.71 12.21 11.14
CA MET A 329 -2.82 11.18 10.56
C MET A 329 -1.68 10.82 11.53
N TYR A 330 -1.05 11.80 12.18
CA TYR A 330 0.03 11.53 13.13
C TYR A 330 -0.42 10.77 14.39
N LEU A 331 -1.72 10.76 14.69
CA LEU A 331 -2.31 9.95 15.76
C LEU A 331 -2.52 8.48 15.35
N SER A 332 -2.29 8.13 14.08
CA SER A 332 -2.43 6.77 13.57
C SER A 332 -1.16 5.95 13.83
N PRO A 333 -1.22 4.84 14.61
CA PRO A 333 -0.08 3.92 14.73
C PRO A 333 0.30 3.30 13.38
N LEU A 334 -0.66 3.16 12.46
CA LEU A 334 -0.46 2.61 11.12
C LEU A 334 0.43 3.53 10.27
N HIS A 335 0.30 4.86 10.41
CA HIS A 335 1.17 5.82 9.72
C HIS A 335 2.64 5.60 10.09
N HIS A 336 2.92 5.54 11.39
CA HIS A 336 4.28 5.31 11.89
C HIS A 336 4.81 3.92 11.51
N TYR A 337 3.94 2.90 11.53
CA TYR A 337 4.29 1.55 11.08
C TYR A 337 4.69 1.53 9.60
N LEU A 338 3.91 2.14 8.71
CA LEU A 338 4.22 2.20 7.28
C LEU A 338 5.53 2.93 7.00
N ASN A 339 5.76 4.09 7.65
CA ASN A 339 7.02 4.82 7.53
C ASN A 339 8.23 3.96 7.92
N ALA A 340 8.13 3.21 9.02
CA ALA A 340 9.18 2.29 9.45
C ALA A 340 9.32 1.09 8.50
N ALA A 341 8.22 0.47 8.07
CA ALA A 341 8.23 -0.69 7.18
C ALA A 341 8.85 -0.36 5.82
N PHE A 342 8.46 0.76 5.19
CA PHE A 342 9.07 1.24 3.95
C PHE A 342 10.53 1.63 4.14
N GLY A 343 10.86 2.32 5.24
CA GLY A 343 12.24 2.65 5.58
C GLY A 343 13.12 1.41 5.66
N ILE A 344 12.66 0.35 6.32
CA ILE A 344 13.43 -0.89 6.49
C ILE A 344 13.48 -1.66 5.16
N LEU A 345 12.34 -2.04 4.60
CA LEU A 345 12.27 -3.02 3.51
C LEU A 345 12.74 -2.46 2.16
N ILE A 346 12.45 -1.19 1.86
CA ILE A 346 12.83 -0.53 0.60
C ILE A 346 14.19 0.14 0.75
N LYS A 347 14.34 1.00 1.77
CA LYS A 347 15.54 1.86 1.91
C LYS A 347 16.70 1.18 2.64
N GLY A 348 16.46 0.03 3.29
CA GLY A 348 17.49 -0.64 4.09
C GLY A 348 17.83 0.12 5.37
N ALA A 349 16.89 0.88 5.94
CA ALA A 349 17.14 1.73 7.08
C ALA A 349 17.42 0.94 8.37
N ASP A 350 18.38 1.43 9.15
CA ASP A 350 18.72 0.91 10.47
C ASP A 350 17.78 1.42 11.57
N ILE A 351 17.89 0.82 12.76
CA ILE A 351 17.07 1.16 13.94
C ILE A 351 17.13 2.64 14.31
N THR A 352 18.26 3.32 14.08
CA THR A 352 18.44 4.75 14.39
C THR A 352 17.54 5.63 13.53
N THR A 353 17.29 5.23 12.28
CA THR A 353 16.48 5.99 11.33
C THR A 353 14.99 5.82 11.59
N VAL A 354 14.57 4.64 12.07
CA VAL A 354 13.16 4.33 12.36
C VAL A 354 12.79 4.51 13.84
N TRP A 355 13.71 5.01 14.65
CA TRP A 355 13.54 5.12 16.10
C TRP A 355 12.33 5.97 16.50
N ASP A 356 12.13 7.09 15.82
CA ASP A 356 11.00 7.99 16.10
C ASP A 356 9.66 7.29 15.82
N SER A 357 9.57 6.55 14.72
CA SER A 357 8.38 5.75 14.39
C SER A 357 8.11 4.67 15.43
N ILE A 358 9.15 3.99 15.92
CA ILE A 358 9.04 3.00 17.01
C ILE A 358 8.52 3.67 18.29
N LEU A 359 9.04 4.84 18.64
CA LEU A 359 8.66 5.59 19.83
C LEU A 359 7.18 6.03 19.76
N TYR A 360 6.77 6.69 18.68
CA TYR A 360 5.38 7.11 18.50
C TYR A 360 4.43 5.93 18.50
N MET A 361 4.80 4.83 17.85
CA MET A 361 3.99 3.61 17.84
C MET A 361 3.88 2.96 19.22
N ALA A 362 4.97 2.96 20.00
CA ALA A 362 4.95 2.45 21.37
C ALA A 362 4.06 3.30 22.29
N ILE A 363 4.11 4.63 22.16
CA ILE A 363 3.28 5.56 22.94
C ILE A 363 1.80 5.40 22.57
N LEU A 364 1.47 5.54 21.28
CA LEU A 364 0.10 5.45 20.80
C LEU A 364 -0.49 4.05 21.05
N GLY A 365 0.29 3.01 20.77
CA GLY A 365 -0.08 1.63 21.05
C GLY A 365 -0.27 1.35 22.54
N GLY A 366 0.59 1.90 23.39
CA GLY A 366 0.44 1.85 24.84
C GLY A 366 -0.85 2.52 25.32
N CYS A 367 -1.19 3.69 24.78
CA CYS A 367 -2.44 4.39 25.08
C CYS A 367 -3.67 3.57 24.67
N VAL A 368 -3.68 3.03 23.45
CA VAL A 368 -4.75 2.16 22.94
C VAL A 368 -4.89 0.90 23.80
N PHE A 369 -3.77 0.25 24.12
CA PHE A 369 -3.76 -0.97 24.93
C PHE A 369 -4.26 -0.69 26.35
N ALA A 370 -3.84 0.42 26.97
CA ALA A 370 -4.33 0.85 28.27
C ALA A 370 -5.84 1.15 28.26
N PHE A 371 -6.32 1.87 27.24
CA PHE A 371 -7.75 2.12 27.06
C PHE A 371 -8.55 0.81 26.92
N SER A 372 -8.03 -0.11 26.11
CA SER A 372 -8.62 -1.43 25.90
C SER A 372 -8.65 -2.25 27.19
N LEU A 373 -7.59 -2.23 27.99
CA LEU A 373 -7.53 -2.89 29.30
C LEU A 373 -8.52 -2.30 30.30
N LEU A 374 -8.70 -0.98 30.32
CA LEU A 374 -9.68 -0.32 31.18
C LEU A 374 -11.11 -0.71 30.77
N ARG A 375 -11.41 -0.68 29.47
CA ARG A 375 -12.72 -1.12 28.96
C ARG A 375 -12.96 -2.60 29.19
N PHE A 376 -11.95 -3.44 29.02
CA PHE A 376 -11.99 -4.86 29.34
C PHE A 376 -12.11 -5.11 30.86
N ARG A 377 -11.90 -4.13 31.74
CA ARG A 377 -12.24 -4.28 33.16
C ARG A 377 -13.68 -3.84 33.45
N GLN A 378 -14.13 -2.79 32.77
CA GLN A 378 -15.46 -2.21 32.96
C GLN A 378 -16.57 -3.06 32.34
N SER A 379 -16.34 -3.64 31.16
CA SER A 379 -17.34 -4.40 30.42
C SER A 379 -17.71 -5.75 31.08
N PHE A 380 -17.07 -6.08 32.20
CA PHE A 380 -17.26 -7.32 32.97
C PHE A 380 -17.47 -7.07 34.48
N ARG A 381 -17.71 -5.82 34.86
CA ARG A 381 -18.41 -5.45 36.10
C ARG A 381 -19.88 -5.23 35.76
#